data_AF-D3BCP2-F1
#
_entry.id   AF-D3BCP2-F1
#
_cell.length_a   1.000
_cell.length_b   1.000
_cell.length_c   1.000
_cell.angle_alpha   90.00
_cell.angle_beta   90.00
_cell.angle_gamma   90.00
#
_symmetry.space_group_name_H-M   'P 1'
#
loop_
_entity.id
_entity.type
_entity.pdbx_description
1 polymer ?
#
loop_
_entity_poly.entity_id
_entity_poly.type
_entity_poly.pdbx_seq_one_letter_code
_entity_poly.pdbx_strand_id
1 'polypeptide(L)'
;MKKFIFIFIFFGLAGTVLSLPSYFTFKPSTYYCPYESPSCPKYLLDEVNSKTNINIELRDFDFEPQVNKSIVLSGGRNNVVVKGFFMTVQGPVRFFRVQEAYRLVPLDNPPPKDVKFYQVRSSGQSAFVVNENSSSAISSYDTSVYNSIFLLDKDWLDYKIKSEQAIVSGSISDGKLVVAAVYVNIKDPATQCPSLPLFKCQEGYVVTYTRQPDRCYDADGCTKTGGCPLVVPQCSKNYRRVSIPSKPHGCYKYKCEPDFLPLTSYSRS
;
A
#
# COMPACT_ATOMS: atom_id res chain seq x y z
N MET A 1 44.66 -14.66 -57.78
CA MET A 1 44.09 -14.89 -56.43
C MET A 1 43.17 -13.72 -56.09
N LYS A 2 41.86 -13.95 -55.97
CA LYS A 2 40.87 -12.91 -55.61
C LYS A 2 40.79 -12.80 -54.09
N LYS A 3 41.12 -11.64 -53.52
CA LYS A 3 40.96 -11.35 -52.09
C LYS A 3 39.52 -10.90 -51.83
N PHE A 4 38.74 -11.71 -51.11
CA PHE A 4 37.45 -11.33 -50.58
C PHE A 4 37.64 -10.53 -49.28
N ILE A 5 37.20 -9.28 -49.27
CA ILE A 5 37.13 -8.45 -48.07
C ILE A 5 35.77 -8.74 -47.43
N PHE A 6 35.77 -9.45 -46.30
CA PHE A 6 34.59 -9.61 -45.45
C PHE A 6 34.42 -8.36 -44.60
N ILE A 7 33.42 -7.54 -44.92
CA ILE A 7 32.98 -6.43 -44.08
C ILE A 7 32.08 -7.04 -42.98
N PHE A 8 32.61 -7.15 -41.76
CA PHE A 8 31.81 -7.46 -40.59
C PHE A 8 31.00 -6.21 -40.20
N ILE A 9 29.73 -6.17 -40.59
CA ILE A 9 28.78 -5.18 -40.10
C ILE A 9 28.45 -5.56 -38.66
N PHE A 10 29.07 -4.88 -37.70
CA PHE A 10 28.69 -4.94 -36.30
C PHE A 10 27.33 -4.25 -36.15
N PHE A 11 26.24 -5.04 -36.16
CA PHE A 11 24.95 -4.57 -35.65
C PHE A 11 25.13 -4.36 -34.14
N GLY A 12 25.40 -3.12 -33.75
CA GLY A 12 25.35 -2.72 -32.35
C GLY A 12 23.95 -2.97 -31.81
N LEU A 13 23.76 -4.09 -31.13
CA LEU A 13 22.59 -4.32 -30.29
C LEU A 13 22.58 -3.24 -29.22
N ALA A 14 21.81 -2.18 -29.45
CA ALA A 14 21.49 -1.19 -28.43
C ALA A 14 20.71 -1.91 -27.34
N GLY A 15 21.41 -2.49 -26.37
CA GLY A 15 20.82 -3.10 -25.20
C GLY A 15 20.06 -2.02 -24.43
N THR A 16 18.74 -2.13 -24.39
CA THR A 16 17.92 -1.32 -23.50
C THR A 16 18.34 -1.66 -22.07
N VAL A 17 19.03 -0.74 -21.40
CA VAL A 17 19.34 -0.88 -19.97
C VAL A 17 18.00 -0.83 -19.24
N LEU A 18 17.49 -1.99 -18.85
CA LEU A 18 16.28 -2.08 -18.05
C LEU A 18 16.62 -1.57 -16.65
N SER A 19 16.16 -0.37 -16.30
CA SER A 19 16.31 0.12 -14.93
C SER A 19 15.51 -0.76 -13.98
N LEU A 20 16.12 -1.19 -12.88
CA LEU A 20 15.40 -1.90 -11.83
C LEU A 20 14.29 -1.00 -11.25
N PRO A 21 13.15 -1.56 -10.82
CA PRO A 21 12.10 -0.76 -10.20
C PRO A 21 12.58 -0.11 -8.89
N SER A 22 12.27 1.18 -8.72
CA SER A 22 12.54 1.96 -7.51
C SER A 22 11.25 2.53 -6.93
N TYR A 23 11.32 2.96 -5.67
CA TYR A 23 10.20 3.54 -4.93
C TYR A 23 10.30 5.07 -4.89
N PHE A 24 9.18 5.74 -5.14
CA PHE A 24 9.08 7.21 -5.18
C PHE A 24 7.85 7.65 -4.39
N THR A 25 7.98 8.76 -3.67
CA THR A 25 6.80 9.57 -3.33
C THR A 25 6.49 10.51 -4.48
N PHE A 26 5.27 11.03 -4.56
CA PHE A 26 4.97 12.05 -5.54
C PHE A 26 3.99 13.10 -5.03
N LYS A 27 3.95 14.22 -5.75
CA LYS A 27 3.01 15.31 -5.56
C LYS A 27 2.59 15.92 -6.89
N PRO A 28 1.39 16.52 -6.98
CA PRO A 28 1.03 17.33 -8.13
C PRO A 28 2.03 18.45 -8.34
N SER A 29 2.33 18.74 -9.59
CA SER A 29 3.11 19.90 -10.00
C SER A 29 2.37 21.20 -9.65
N THR A 30 3.12 22.26 -9.35
CA THR A 30 2.55 23.61 -9.14
C THR A 30 2.32 24.34 -10.46
N TYR A 31 2.85 23.83 -11.58
CA TYR A 31 2.63 24.42 -12.90
C TYR A 31 1.19 24.20 -13.36
N TYR A 32 0.57 25.25 -13.89
CA TYR A 32 -0.69 25.10 -14.60
C TYR A 32 -0.43 24.38 -15.92
N CYS A 33 -0.91 23.14 -16.02
CA CYS A 33 -0.84 22.36 -17.25
C CYS A 33 -2.21 22.36 -17.94
N PRO A 34 -2.35 22.98 -19.13
CA PRO A 34 -3.51 22.74 -19.97
C PRO A 34 -3.70 21.24 -20.17
N TYR A 35 -4.95 20.75 -20.15
CA TYR A 35 -5.28 19.32 -20.16
C TYR A 35 -4.57 18.54 -21.29
N GLU A 36 -4.39 19.19 -22.43
CA GLU A 36 -3.81 18.59 -23.64
C GLU A 36 -2.31 18.88 -23.84
N SER A 37 -1.66 19.62 -22.94
CA SER A 37 -0.26 20.00 -23.14
C SER A 37 0.67 18.78 -23.01
N PRO A 38 1.34 18.36 -24.10
CA PRO A 38 2.12 17.13 -24.09
C PRO A 38 3.51 17.29 -23.47
N SER A 39 3.92 18.52 -23.16
CA SER A 39 5.23 18.83 -22.57
C SER A 39 5.12 19.24 -21.10
N CYS A 40 3.91 19.42 -20.56
CA CYS A 40 3.75 19.98 -19.23
C CYS A 40 3.88 18.90 -18.14
N PRO A 41 4.75 19.10 -17.13
CA PRO A 41 4.91 18.16 -16.04
C PRO A 41 3.72 18.27 -15.06
N LYS A 42 2.94 17.19 -14.95
CA LYS A 42 1.77 17.12 -14.06
C LYS A 42 2.14 16.69 -12.64
N TYR A 43 3.24 15.98 -12.46
CA TYR A 43 3.68 15.44 -11.17
C TYR A 43 5.18 15.68 -10.96
N LEU A 44 5.56 15.70 -9.69
CA LEU A 44 6.95 15.70 -9.25
C LEU A 44 7.17 14.45 -8.40
N LEU A 45 8.17 13.64 -8.77
CA LEU A 45 8.57 12.44 -8.05
C LEU A 45 9.79 12.74 -7.19
N ASP A 46 9.76 12.29 -5.95
CA ASP A 46 10.86 12.34 -5.01
C ASP A 46 11.25 10.89 -4.67
N GLU A 47 12.44 10.46 -5.08
CA GLU A 47 12.93 9.11 -4.80
C GLU A 47 13.10 8.90 -3.30
N VAL A 48 12.51 7.82 -2.79
CA VAL A 48 12.51 7.50 -1.36
C VAL A 48 13.95 7.21 -0.90
N ASN A 49 14.34 7.79 0.25
CA ASN A 49 15.68 7.71 0.85
C ASN A 49 16.83 8.25 -0.02
N SER A 50 16.54 8.99 -1.10
CA SER A 50 17.58 9.54 -1.97
C SER A 50 18.35 10.67 -1.30
N LYS A 51 19.67 10.71 -1.53
CA LYS A 51 20.56 11.75 -0.98
C LYS A 51 20.46 13.08 -1.73
N THR A 52 20.00 13.05 -2.98
CA THR A 52 20.07 14.21 -3.88
C THR A 52 18.82 15.07 -3.84
N ASN A 53 17.71 14.59 -3.23
CA ASN A 53 16.42 15.31 -3.12
C ASN A 53 15.96 15.96 -4.45
N ILE A 54 16.24 15.30 -5.57
CA ILE A 54 15.88 15.82 -6.89
C ILE A 54 14.41 15.52 -7.16
N ASN A 55 13.63 16.56 -7.42
CA ASN A 55 12.27 16.44 -7.93
C ASN A 55 12.33 16.09 -9.41
N ILE A 56 11.98 14.85 -9.74
CA ILE A 56 11.91 14.39 -11.12
C ILE A 56 10.56 14.81 -11.70
N GLU A 57 10.59 15.68 -12.70
CA GLU A 57 9.40 16.13 -13.41
C GLU A 57 8.79 14.98 -14.22
N LEU A 58 7.50 14.75 -14.04
CA LEU A 58 6.77 13.69 -14.70
C LEU A 58 5.54 14.23 -15.42
N ARG A 59 5.41 13.89 -16.70
CA ARG A 59 4.23 14.27 -17.50
C ARG A 59 3.01 13.47 -17.09
N ASP A 60 3.10 12.15 -17.02
CA ASP A 60 1.99 11.30 -16.60
C ASP A 60 2.46 9.95 -16.06
N PHE A 61 1.56 9.26 -15.38
CA PHE A 61 1.76 7.88 -14.94
C PHE A 61 1.14 6.90 -15.94
N ASP A 62 1.86 5.81 -16.23
CA ASP A 62 1.31 4.60 -16.82
C ASP A 62 1.06 3.60 -15.68
N PHE A 63 -0.13 3.02 -15.55
CA PHE A 63 -0.46 2.13 -14.43
C PHE A 63 -0.59 0.70 -14.94
N GLU A 64 0.01 -0.26 -14.24
CA GLU A 64 -0.32 -1.67 -14.46
C GLU A 64 -1.82 -1.91 -14.21
N PRO A 65 -2.46 -2.86 -14.93
CA PRO A 65 -3.92 -3.06 -14.87
C PRO A 65 -4.47 -3.30 -13.46
N GLN A 66 -3.68 -3.94 -12.58
CA GLN A 66 -4.07 -4.23 -11.20
C GLN A 66 -3.97 -3.03 -10.24
N VAL A 67 -3.37 -1.91 -10.67
CA VAL A 67 -3.16 -0.72 -9.82
C VAL A 67 -4.28 0.29 -10.08
N ASN A 68 -5.13 0.52 -9.08
CA ASN A 68 -6.23 1.47 -9.21
C ASN A 68 -5.72 2.93 -9.24
N LYS A 69 -5.67 3.51 -10.44
CA LYS A 69 -5.24 4.90 -10.69
C LYS A 69 -5.97 5.93 -9.81
N SER A 70 -7.28 5.80 -9.63
CA SER A 70 -8.07 6.77 -8.86
C SER A 70 -7.67 6.78 -7.38
N ILE A 71 -7.42 5.60 -6.80
CA ILE A 71 -6.97 5.47 -5.40
C ILE A 71 -5.56 6.07 -5.23
N VAL A 72 -4.67 5.89 -6.21
CA VAL A 72 -3.32 6.47 -6.18
C VAL A 72 -3.37 7.99 -6.28
N LEU A 73 -4.05 8.53 -7.29
CA LEU A 73 -4.04 9.97 -7.55
C LEU A 73 -4.84 10.79 -6.51
N SER A 74 -5.81 10.18 -5.84
CA SER A 74 -6.58 10.81 -4.75
C SER A 74 -5.87 10.83 -3.39
N GLY A 75 -4.68 10.20 -3.26
CA GLY A 75 -3.98 10.12 -1.98
C GLY A 75 -3.52 11.47 -1.43
N GLY A 76 -3.29 12.45 -2.30
CA GLY A 76 -2.74 13.77 -1.93
C GLY A 76 -1.22 13.79 -1.88
N ARG A 77 -0.65 14.96 -1.58
CA ARG A 77 0.80 15.21 -1.59
C ARG A 77 1.52 14.31 -0.59
N ASN A 78 2.50 13.54 -1.08
CA ASN A 78 3.39 12.69 -0.27
C ASN A 78 2.70 11.61 0.58
N ASN A 79 1.41 11.34 0.33
CA ASN A 79 0.66 10.30 1.02
C ASN A 79 0.65 8.97 0.27
N VAL A 80 1.42 8.88 -0.82
CA VAL A 80 1.52 7.70 -1.66
C VAL A 80 2.97 7.44 -2.01
N VAL A 81 3.37 6.18 -1.87
CA VAL A 81 4.63 5.64 -2.40
C VAL A 81 4.29 4.74 -3.58
N VAL A 82 4.90 4.99 -4.74
CA VAL A 82 4.76 4.17 -5.94
C VAL A 82 6.05 3.42 -6.21
N LYS A 83 5.95 2.18 -6.65
CA LYS A 83 7.08 1.37 -7.15
C LYS A 83 6.96 1.22 -8.64
N GLY A 84 8.05 1.43 -9.37
CA GLY A 84 8.02 1.36 -10.82
C GLY A 84 9.32 1.79 -11.47
N PHE A 85 9.26 2.05 -12.77
CA PHE A 85 10.42 2.48 -13.56
C PHE A 85 10.03 3.53 -14.60
N PHE A 86 11.01 4.31 -15.03
CA PHE A 86 10.82 5.32 -16.06
C PHE A 86 10.77 4.68 -17.45
N MET A 87 9.83 5.13 -18.28
CA MET A 87 9.74 4.74 -19.68
C MET A 87 10.16 5.90 -20.58
N THR A 88 11.11 5.63 -21.47
CA THR A 88 11.58 6.59 -22.47
C THR A 88 11.13 6.15 -23.85
N VAL A 89 10.28 6.95 -24.48
CA VAL A 89 9.94 6.81 -25.91
C VAL A 89 10.64 7.97 -26.62
N GLN A 90 11.85 7.74 -27.10
CA GLN A 90 12.70 8.70 -27.86
C GLN A 90 12.64 10.16 -27.33
N GLY A 91 13.48 10.50 -26.34
CA GLY A 91 13.56 11.88 -25.81
C GLY A 91 13.78 11.92 -24.29
N PRO A 92 13.54 13.07 -23.62
CA PRO A 92 13.56 13.14 -22.16
C PRO A 92 12.50 12.20 -21.56
N VAL A 93 12.72 11.72 -20.35
CA VAL A 93 11.81 10.84 -19.61
C VAL A 93 10.42 11.48 -19.51
N ARG A 94 9.37 10.77 -19.96
CA ARG A 94 8.00 11.31 -20.00
C ARG A 94 7.03 10.58 -19.08
N PHE A 95 7.23 9.28 -18.89
CA PHE A 95 6.27 8.43 -18.21
C PHE A 95 6.95 7.58 -17.15
N PHE A 96 6.21 7.31 -16.09
CA PHE A 96 6.62 6.40 -15.03
C PHE A 96 5.58 5.30 -14.97
N ARG A 97 6.03 4.06 -15.17
CA ARG A 97 5.16 2.88 -15.12
C ARG A 97 5.06 2.40 -13.69
N VAL A 98 3.89 2.56 -13.09
CA VAL A 98 3.56 2.18 -11.71
C VAL A 98 3.17 0.71 -11.67
N GLN A 99 4.00 -0.10 -11.01
CA GLN A 99 3.77 -1.54 -10.82
C GLN A 99 3.04 -1.84 -9.52
N GLU A 100 3.35 -1.10 -8.46
CA GLU A 100 2.70 -1.19 -7.16
C GLU A 100 2.52 0.21 -6.57
N ALA A 101 1.53 0.37 -5.70
CA ALA A 101 1.31 1.62 -4.99
C ALA A 101 0.90 1.35 -3.55
N TYR A 102 1.38 2.20 -2.65
CA TYR A 102 1.20 2.12 -1.22
C TYR A 102 0.64 3.44 -0.73
N ARG A 103 -0.49 3.42 -0.02
CA ARG A 103 -1.16 4.62 0.46
C ARG A 103 -1.03 4.73 1.98
N LEU A 104 -0.76 5.94 2.44
CA LEU A 104 -0.63 6.27 3.86
C LEU A 104 -1.90 5.86 4.61
N VAL A 105 -1.74 5.01 5.63
CA VAL A 105 -2.79 4.75 6.61
C VAL A 105 -3.07 6.07 7.34
N PRO A 106 -4.33 6.57 7.36
CA PRO A 106 -4.60 7.93 7.83
C PRO A 106 -4.11 8.16 9.26
N LEU A 107 -3.63 9.38 9.51
CA LEU A 107 -3.12 9.82 10.80
C LEU A 107 -3.75 11.17 11.14
N ASP A 108 -3.88 11.46 12.44
CA ASP A 108 -4.36 12.76 12.91
C ASP A 108 -3.34 13.87 12.58
N ASN A 109 -2.05 13.53 12.61
CA ASN A 109 -0.95 14.44 12.29
C ASN A 109 -0.12 13.89 11.11
N PRO A 110 0.35 14.76 10.20
CA PRO A 110 1.23 14.34 9.11
C PRO A 110 2.56 13.80 9.66
N PRO A 111 3.16 12.77 9.02
CA PRO A 111 4.46 12.27 9.46
C PRO A 111 5.56 13.34 9.27
N PRO A 112 6.64 13.30 10.08
CA PRO A 112 7.81 14.13 9.85
C PRO A 112 8.40 13.89 8.46
N LYS A 113 9.03 14.92 7.88
CA LYS A 113 9.60 14.82 6.51
C LYS A 113 10.97 14.15 6.48
N ASP A 114 11.74 14.26 7.56
CA ASP A 114 13.15 13.84 7.62
C ASP A 114 13.31 12.43 8.21
N VAL A 115 12.44 11.51 7.80
CA VAL A 115 12.47 10.10 8.23
C VAL A 115 12.84 9.18 7.07
N LYS A 116 13.42 8.03 7.41
CA LYS A 116 13.73 7.00 6.42
C LYS A 116 12.55 6.07 6.22
N PHE A 117 12.47 5.49 5.03
CA PHE A 117 11.49 4.47 4.69
C PHE A 117 12.12 3.09 4.72
N TYR A 118 11.39 2.12 5.26
CA TYR A 118 11.82 0.75 5.49
C TYR A 118 10.75 -0.24 5.02
N GLN A 119 11.20 -1.42 4.61
CA GLN A 119 10.38 -2.63 4.58
C GLN A 119 10.82 -3.53 5.72
N VAL A 120 9.86 -3.96 6.54
CA VAL A 120 10.12 -4.91 7.62
C VAL A 120 10.04 -6.33 7.05
N ARG A 121 11.07 -7.13 7.29
CA ARG A 121 11.20 -8.52 6.80
C ARG A 121 11.54 -9.47 7.94
N SER A 122 11.68 -10.75 7.60
CA SER A 122 12.04 -11.81 8.57
C SER A 122 11.10 -11.83 9.76
N SER A 123 9.80 -11.74 9.49
CA SER A 123 8.74 -11.73 10.51
C SER A 123 8.86 -10.62 11.56
N GLY A 124 9.50 -9.50 11.23
CA GLY A 124 9.67 -8.36 12.15
C GLY A 124 11.07 -8.18 12.72
N GLN A 125 12.06 -8.96 12.28
CA GLN A 125 13.41 -8.97 12.85
C GLN A 125 14.41 -8.08 12.10
N SER A 126 14.09 -7.65 10.88
CA SER A 126 14.97 -6.82 10.06
C SER A 126 14.21 -5.70 9.38
N ALA A 127 14.79 -4.51 9.36
CA ALA A 127 14.30 -3.36 8.61
C ALA A 127 15.25 -3.08 7.43
N PHE A 128 14.77 -3.29 6.21
CA PHE A 128 15.49 -3.01 4.97
C PHE A 128 15.20 -1.59 4.52
N VAL A 129 16.24 -0.80 4.26
CA VAL A 129 16.08 0.58 3.79
C VAL A 129 15.59 0.54 2.35
N VAL A 130 14.47 1.20 2.06
CA VAL A 130 13.88 1.22 0.72
C VAL A 130 14.83 1.92 -0.27
N ASN A 131 14.97 1.37 -1.48
CA ASN A 131 15.92 1.80 -2.54
C ASN A 131 17.42 1.63 -2.20
N GLU A 132 17.75 1.02 -1.08
CA GLU A 132 19.14 0.74 -0.70
C GLU A 132 19.35 -0.76 -0.47
N ASN A 133 20.59 -1.23 -0.65
CA ASN A 133 20.96 -2.60 -0.30
C ASN A 133 21.46 -2.69 1.16
N SER A 134 20.81 -1.95 2.07
CA SER A 134 21.18 -1.86 3.48
C SER A 134 20.02 -2.32 4.35
N SER A 135 20.35 -2.93 5.49
CA SER A 135 19.35 -3.34 6.48
C SER A 135 19.89 -3.15 7.90
N SER A 136 18.98 -3.12 8.86
CA SER A 136 19.29 -3.08 10.28
C SER A 136 18.49 -4.15 11.00
N ALA A 137 19.15 -4.88 11.89
CA ALA A 137 18.45 -5.78 12.80
C ALA A 137 17.58 -4.93 13.76
N ILE A 138 16.36 -5.38 13.98
CA ILE A 138 15.43 -4.77 14.93
C ILE A 138 14.86 -5.85 15.85
N SER A 139 14.69 -5.54 17.13
CA SER A 139 14.06 -6.42 18.11
C SER A 139 12.53 -6.25 18.11
N SER A 140 12.06 -5.07 17.73
CA SER A 140 10.65 -4.69 17.71
C SER A 140 10.42 -3.43 16.87
N TYR A 141 9.15 -3.13 16.61
CA TYR A 141 8.72 -1.84 16.08
C TYR A 141 7.55 -1.30 16.89
N ASP A 142 7.35 0.01 16.83
CA ASP A 142 6.36 0.74 17.62
C ASP A 142 5.40 1.50 16.72
N THR A 143 4.15 1.04 16.69
CA THR A 143 3.05 1.66 15.93
C THR A 143 2.14 2.51 16.81
N SER A 144 2.61 2.97 17.97
CA SER A 144 1.81 3.76 18.93
C SER A 144 1.25 5.05 18.36
N VAL A 145 1.81 5.57 17.27
CA VAL A 145 1.24 6.70 16.50
C VAL A 145 -0.21 6.43 16.03
N TYR A 146 -0.62 5.16 15.93
CA TYR A 146 -1.98 4.74 15.57
C TYR A 146 -2.89 4.45 16.79
N ASN A 147 -2.42 4.64 18.03
CA ASN A 147 -3.22 4.32 19.22
C ASN A 147 -4.44 5.23 19.41
N SER A 148 -4.43 6.45 18.84
CA SER A 148 -5.57 7.38 18.86
C SER A 148 -6.70 6.97 17.93
N ILE A 149 -6.42 6.10 16.94
CA ILE A 149 -7.42 5.69 15.95
C ILE A 149 -8.35 4.64 16.56
N PHE A 150 -9.54 5.08 16.95
CA PHE A 150 -10.54 4.24 17.59
C PHE A 150 -10.95 3.06 16.68
N LEU A 151 -10.95 1.85 17.26
CA LEU A 151 -11.30 0.57 16.60
C LEU A 151 -10.47 0.22 15.35
N LEU A 152 -9.27 0.80 15.18
CA LEU A 152 -8.33 0.34 14.17
C LEU A 152 -7.98 -1.13 14.39
N ASP A 153 -7.96 -1.91 13.31
CA ASP A 153 -7.57 -3.30 13.37
C ASP A 153 -6.04 -3.45 13.46
N LYS A 154 -5.50 -3.47 14.68
CA LYS A 154 -4.05 -3.53 14.92
C LYS A 154 -3.40 -4.82 14.44
N ASP A 155 -4.12 -5.94 14.48
CA ASP A 155 -3.62 -7.23 13.99
C ASP A 155 -3.44 -7.21 12.47
N TRP A 156 -4.34 -6.53 11.74
CA TRP A 156 -4.19 -6.28 10.31
C TRP A 156 -2.97 -5.40 10.02
N LEU A 157 -2.81 -4.28 10.73
CA LEU A 157 -1.68 -3.38 10.51
C LEU A 157 -0.34 -4.09 10.75
N ASP A 158 -0.26 -4.86 11.85
CA ASP A 158 0.89 -5.70 12.20
C ASP A 158 1.19 -6.74 11.10
N TYR A 159 0.16 -7.43 10.62
CA TYR A 159 0.27 -8.39 9.53
C TYR A 159 0.80 -7.73 8.25
N LYS A 160 0.36 -6.53 7.87
CA LYS A 160 0.86 -5.83 6.68
C LYS A 160 2.32 -5.44 6.78
N ILE A 161 2.75 -5.01 7.97
CA ILE A 161 4.16 -4.71 8.22
C ILE A 161 5.02 -5.98 8.11
N LYS A 162 4.60 -7.10 8.71
CA LYS A 162 5.37 -8.36 8.72
C LYS A 162 5.36 -9.13 7.40
N SER A 163 4.32 -8.96 6.57
CA SER A 163 4.15 -9.68 5.29
C SER A 163 4.73 -8.92 4.08
N GLU A 164 5.51 -7.86 4.32
CA GLU A 164 6.09 -7.01 3.27
C GLU A 164 5.05 -6.30 2.39
N GLN A 165 3.79 -6.24 2.86
CA GLN A 165 2.68 -5.54 2.18
C GLN A 165 2.56 -4.07 2.62
N ALA A 166 3.52 -3.58 3.40
CA ALA A 166 3.62 -2.20 3.82
C ALA A 166 5.05 -1.67 3.71
N ILE A 167 5.14 -0.37 3.51
CA ILE A 167 6.35 0.42 3.70
C ILE A 167 6.13 1.27 4.94
N VAL A 168 7.09 1.30 5.85
CA VAL A 168 7.02 2.10 7.07
C VAL A 168 8.02 3.23 6.99
N SER A 169 7.65 4.44 7.40
CA SER A 169 8.60 5.53 7.59
C SER A 169 8.85 5.74 9.07
N GLY A 170 10.10 5.94 9.48
CA GLY A 170 10.45 6.08 10.88
C GLY A 170 11.95 6.23 11.14
N SER A 171 12.35 5.93 12.37
CA SER A 171 13.73 5.95 12.83
C SER A 171 14.02 4.73 13.69
N ILE A 172 15.24 4.20 13.60
CA ILE A 172 15.71 3.10 14.44
C ILE A 172 16.58 3.68 15.56
N SER A 173 16.22 3.40 16.81
CA SER A 173 17.03 3.71 18.01
C SER A 173 17.08 2.47 18.88
N ASP A 174 18.27 2.10 19.36
CA ASP A 174 18.46 0.98 20.30
C ASP A 174 17.83 -0.35 19.83
N GLY A 175 17.91 -0.60 18.51
CA GLY A 175 17.33 -1.80 17.89
C GLY A 175 15.80 -1.79 17.80
N LYS A 176 15.12 -0.71 18.17
CA LYS A 176 13.68 -0.54 18.04
C LYS A 176 13.34 0.42 16.89
N LEU A 177 12.48 -0.01 15.96
CA LEU A 177 11.98 0.86 14.89
C LEU A 177 10.76 1.66 15.39
N VAL A 178 10.94 2.96 15.61
CA VAL A 178 9.85 3.87 15.96
C VAL A 178 9.16 4.30 14.67
N VAL A 179 7.93 3.82 14.46
CA VAL A 179 7.17 4.06 13.23
C VAL A 179 6.48 5.42 13.32
N ALA A 180 6.76 6.28 12.34
CA ALA A 180 6.09 7.56 12.17
C ALA A 180 4.87 7.47 11.25
N ALA A 181 4.91 6.59 10.24
CA ALA A 181 3.78 6.30 9.37
C ALA A 181 3.93 4.94 8.68
N VAL A 182 2.79 4.38 8.28
CA VAL A 182 2.67 3.12 7.53
C VAL A 182 1.94 3.39 6.22
N TYR A 183 2.53 2.95 5.11
CA TYR A 183 1.95 2.98 3.78
C TYR A 183 1.62 1.54 3.38
N VAL A 184 0.34 1.21 3.26
CA VAL A 184 -0.11 -0.15 2.92
C VAL A 184 -0.36 -0.25 1.42
N ASN A 185 -0.03 -1.40 0.83
CA ASN A 185 -0.32 -1.65 -0.58
C ASN A 185 -1.82 -1.50 -0.85
N ILE A 186 -2.20 -0.79 -1.90
CA ILE A 186 -3.62 -0.54 -2.23
C ILE A 186 -4.34 -1.81 -2.71
N LYS A 187 -3.59 -2.84 -3.13
CA LYS A 187 -4.10 -4.17 -3.44
C LYS A 187 -4.16 -4.99 -2.15
N ASP A 188 -5.14 -4.68 -1.30
CA ASP A 188 -5.34 -5.33 -0.02
C ASP A 188 -6.79 -5.82 0.16
N PRO A 189 -7.03 -7.15 0.21
CA PRO A 189 -6.03 -8.22 0.25
C PRO A 189 -5.28 -8.41 -1.08
N ALA A 190 -4.05 -8.91 -0.99
CA ALA A 190 -3.20 -9.15 -2.17
C ALA A 190 -3.77 -10.26 -3.08
N THR A 191 -4.49 -11.20 -2.48
CA THR A 191 -5.25 -12.28 -3.12
C THR A 191 -6.73 -12.08 -2.85
N GLN A 192 -7.58 -12.48 -3.79
CA GLN A 192 -9.02 -12.47 -3.55
C GLN A 192 -9.36 -13.36 -2.34
N CYS A 193 -10.22 -12.89 -1.45
CA CYS A 193 -10.67 -13.71 -0.32
C CYS A 193 -11.41 -14.96 -0.81
N PRO A 194 -11.27 -16.10 -0.12
CA PRO A 194 -12.04 -17.30 -0.42
C PRO A 194 -13.54 -17.00 -0.36
N SER A 195 -14.30 -17.66 -1.24
CA SER A 195 -15.76 -17.64 -1.15
C SER A 195 -16.19 -18.29 0.17
N LEU A 196 -17.09 -17.61 0.88
CA LEU A 196 -17.63 -18.15 2.13
C LEU A 196 -18.54 -19.35 1.84
N PRO A 197 -18.51 -20.40 2.67
CA PRO A 197 -19.39 -21.54 2.50
C PRO A 197 -20.86 -21.11 2.66
N LEU A 198 -21.73 -21.64 1.80
CA LEU A 198 -23.17 -21.46 1.91
C LEU A 198 -23.70 -22.41 2.98
N PHE A 199 -23.84 -21.95 4.22
CA PHE A 199 -24.56 -22.70 5.24
C PHE A 199 -25.63 -21.83 5.90
N LYS A 200 -26.79 -22.44 6.13
CA LYS A 200 -27.94 -21.81 6.78
C LYS A 200 -27.97 -22.23 8.25
N CYS A 201 -28.20 -21.26 9.13
CA CYS A 201 -28.47 -21.56 10.53
C CYS A 201 -29.93 -21.94 10.73
N GLN A 202 -30.20 -22.70 11.79
CA GLN A 202 -31.56 -22.94 12.27
C GLN A 202 -32.23 -21.63 12.68
N GLU A 203 -33.56 -21.63 12.76
CA GLU A 203 -34.33 -20.47 13.22
C GLU A 203 -33.85 -20.01 14.60
N GLY A 204 -33.73 -18.69 14.79
CA GLY A 204 -33.21 -18.08 16.03
C GLY A 204 -31.68 -18.10 16.16
N TYR A 205 -30.95 -18.64 15.18
CA TYR A 205 -29.49 -18.60 15.10
C TYR A 205 -29.03 -17.74 13.92
N VAL A 206 -27.82 -17.19 14.03
CA VAL A 206 -27.19 -16.41 12.96
C VAL A 206 -25.78 -16.92 12.69
N VAL A 207 -25.38 -16.86 11.42
CA VAL A 207 -24.01 -17.18 11.01
C VAL A 207 -23.08 -16.13 11.59
N THR A 208 -22.00 -16.57 12.23
CA THR A 208 -20.94 -15.72 12.75
C THR A 208 -19.66 -15.89 11.95
N TYR A 209 -18.83 -14.85 11.96
CA TYR A 209 -17.56 -14.83 11.26
C TYR A 209 -16.44 -14.35 12.19
N THR A 210 -15.25 -14.88 11.94
CA THR A 210 -13.99 -14.36 12.44
C THR A 210 -13.30 -13.65 11.28
N ARG A 211 -12.75 -12.47 11.54
CA ARG A 211 -11.95 -11.77 10.55
C ARG A 211 -10.49 -12.08 10.75
N GLN A 212 -9.81 -12.45 9.67
CA GLN A 212 -8.39 -12.73 9.65
C GLN A 212 -7.56 -11.45 9.45
N PRO A 213 -6.27 -11.45 9.81
CA PRO A 213 -5.38 -10.28 9.65
C PRO A 213 -5.18 -9.82 8.20
N ASP A 214 -5.48 -10.66 7.22
CA ASP A 214 -5.51 -10.30 5.79
C ASP A 214 -6.84 -9.61 5.37
N ARG A 215 -7.73 -9.34 6.32
CA ARG A 215 -9.09 -8.79 6.18
C ARG A 215 -10.11 -9.73 5.54
N CYS A 216 -9.75 -10.98 5.27
CA CYS A 216 -10.70 -12.01 4.85
C CYS A 216 -11.52 -12.53 6.04
N TYR A 217 -12.61 -13.23 5.74
CA TYR A 217 -13.54 -13.74 6.73
C TYR A 217 -13.55 -15.25 6.69
N ASP A 218 -13.54 -15.85 7.88
CA ASP A 218 -13.80 -17.26 8.07
C ASP A 218 -15.14 -17.44 8.77
N ALA A 219 -15.90 -18.42 8.28
CA ALA A 219 -17.12 -18.86 8.93
C ALA A 219 -16.81 -19.48 10.29
N ASP A 220 -17.39 -18.94 11.36
CA ASP A 220 -17.24 -19.43 12.73
C ASP A 220 -18.47 -20.22 13.21
N GLY A 221 -19.32 -20.66 12.26
CA GLY A 221 -20.53 -21.44 12.54
C GLY A 221 -21.76 -20.58 12.89
N CYS A 222 -22.70 -21.18 13.60
CA CYS A 222 -23.96 -20.54 14.01
C CYS A 222 -23.96 -20.25 15.50
N THR A 223 -24.56 -19.14 15.89
CA THR A 223 -24.76 -18.82 17.31
C THR A 223 -26.18 -18.34 17.56
N LYS A 224 -26.71 -18.62 18.76
CA LYS A 224 -28.07 -18.22 19.12
C LYS A 224 -28.12 -16.70 19.22
N THR A 225 -29.12 -16.10 18.58
CA THR A 225 -29.34 -14.65 18.67
C THR A 225 -29.61 -14.23 20.12
N GLY A 226 -29.05 -13.08 20.54
CA GLY A 226 -29.19 -12.57 21.90
C GLY A 226 -29.21 -11.04 21.94
N GLY A 227 -29.21 -10.48 23.15
CA GLY A 227 -29.18 -9.03 23.35
C GLY A 227 -27.86 -8.43 22.87
N CYS A 228 -27.93 -7.41 22.02
CA CYS A 228 -26.75 -6.71 21.49
C CYS A 228 -26.72 -5.26 21.95
N PRO A 229 -25.52 -4.66 22.14
CA PRO A 229 -25.39 -3.23 22.36
C PRO A 229 -26.02 -2.44 21.21
N LEU A 230 -26.85 -1.46 21.54
CA LEU A 230 -27.48 -0.56 20.56
C LEU A 230 -26.54 0.55 20.07
N VAL A 231 -25.41 0.73 20.75
CA VAL A 231 -24.43 1.76 20.41
C VAL A 231 -23.63 1.31 19.20
N VAL A 232 -23.75 2.05 18.10
CA VAL A 232 -22.98 1.82 16.89
C VAL A 232 -21.85 2.86 16.83
N PRO A 233 -20.58 2.45 16.95
CA PRO A 233 -19.47 3.39 16.99
C PRO A 233 -19.32 4.13 15.65
N GLN A 234 -18.76 5.33 15.70
CA GLN A 234 -18.31 6.08 14.54
C GLN A 234 -16.79 5.95 14.39
N CYS A 235 -16.32 5.89 13.14
CA CYS A 235 -14.89 5.89 12.83
C CYS A 235 -14.39 7.32 12.63
N SER A 236 -13.09 7.52 12.86
CA SER A 236 -12.40 8.76 12.54
C SER A 236 -12.47 9.09 11.04
N LYS A 237 -12.14 10.33 10.67
CA LYS A 237 -12.11 10.78 9.27
C LYS A 237 -11.19 9.89 8.41
N ASN A 238 -11.60 9.61 7.18
CA ASN A 238 -10.93 8.72 6.22
C ASN A 238 -10.89 7.24 6.63
N TYR A 239 -11.69 6.86 7.63
CA TYR A 239 -11.96 5.48 7.97
C TYR A 239 -13.43 5.15 7.70
N ARG A 240 -13.67 3.95 7.18
CA ARG A 240 -15.00 3.36 7.12
C ARG A 240 -15.19 2.36 8.26
N ARG A 241 -16.44 2.23 8.71
CA ARG A 241 -16.84 1.20 9.66
C ARG A 241 -17.13 -0.10 8.94
N VAL A 242 -16.63 -1.20 9.51
CA VAL A 242 -17.00 -2.57 9.13
C VAL A 242 -17.64 -3.27 10.32
N SER A 243 -18.68 -4.05 10.06
CA SER A 243 -19.50 -4.73 11.06
C SER A 243 -19.61 -6.21 10.77
N ILE A 244 -19.25 -7.05 11.76
CA ILE A 244 -19.07 -8.49 11.59
C ILE A 244 -19.93 -9.21 12.62
N PRO A 245 -20.95 -10.01 12.23
CA PRO A 245 -21.67 -10.85 13.17
C PRO A 245 -20.71 -11.81 13.85
N SER A 246 -20.64 -11.78 15.18
CA SER A 246 -19.69 -12.60 15.93
C SER A 246 -20.33 -13.27 17.14
N LYS A 247 -19.72 -14.36 17.60
CA LYS A 247 -20.08 -15.02 18.86
C LYS A 247 -19.93 -14.08 20.07
N PRO A 248 -20.70 -14.32 21.15
CA PRO A 248 -21.59 -15.46 21.40
C PRO A 248 -23.07 -15.25 21.06
N HIS A 249 -23.48 -14.06 20.61
CA HIS A 249 -24.90 -13.72 20.42
C HIS A 249 -25.26 -13.24 19.02
N GLY A 250 -24.29 -13.32 18.09
CA GLY A 250 -24.46 -12.82 16.73
C GLY A 250 -24.34 -11.31 16.63
N CYS A 251 -23.97 -10.65 17.73
CA CYS A 251 -23.79 -9.21 17.78
C CYS A 251 -22.64 -8.77 16.88
N TYR A 252 -22.78 -7.59 16.29
CA TYR A 252 -21.75 -7.03 15.44
C TYR A 252 -20.52 -6.62 16.26
N LYS A 253 -19.36 -7.17 15.91
CA LYS A 253 -18.06 -6.56 16.22
C LYS A 253 -17.78 -5.49 15.15
N TYR A 254 -17.38 -4.31 15.61
CA TYR A 254 -17.06 -3.19 14.74
C TYR A 254 -15.55 -2.97 14.65
N LYS A 255 -15.08 -2.62 13.45
CA LYS A 255 -13.70 -2.21 13.16
C LYS A 255 -13.71 -0.96 12.27
N CYS A 256 -12.64 -0.19 12.34
CA CYS A 256 -12.41 0.95 11.46
C CYS A 256 -11.24 0.67 10.51
N GLU A 257 -11.48 0.84 9.21
CA GLU A 257 -10.50 0.60 8.15
C GLU A 257 -10.29 1.84 7.30
N PRO A 258 -9.08 2.07 6.76
CA PRO A 258 -8.88 3.12 5.78
C PRO A 258 -9.87 2.99 4.61
N ASP A 259 -10.55 4.09 4.31
CA ASP A 259 -11.63 4.15 3.31
C ASP A 259 -11.15 3.82 1.89
N PHE A 260 -9.88 4.07 1.59
CA PHE A 260 -9.27 3.82 0.31
C PHE A 260 -9.06 2.33 -0.02
N LEU A 261 -9.10 1.44 0.97
CA LEU A 261 -8.93 0.01 0.73
C LEU A 261 -10.16 -0.56 0.03
N PRO A 262 -10.08 -1.60 -0.80
CA PRO A 262 -11.28 -2.23 -1.36
C PRO A 262 -12.12 -2.87 -0.24
N LEU A 263 -13.43 -2.95 -0.44
CA LEU A 263 -14.34 -3.61 0.50
C LEU A 263 -14.04 -5.11 0.52
N THR A 264 -13.86 -5.69 1.71
CA THR A 264 -13.97 -7.14 1.90
C THR A 264 -15.39 -7.43 2.38
N SER A 265 -16.15 -8.18 1.58
CA SER A 265 -17.53 -8.52 1.90
C SER A 265 -17.64 -9.97 2.36
N TYR A 266 -18.39 -10.19 3.44
CA TYR A 266 -19.09 -11.45 3.66
C TYR A 266 -20.50 -11.27 3.05
N SER A 267 -20.64 -11.15 1.73
CA SER A 267 -21.95 -10.81 1.17
C SER A 267 -22.99 -11.84 1.62
N ARG A 268 -24.08 -11.38 2.27
CA ARG A 268 -25.34 -12.12 2.30
C ARG A 268 -25.83 -12.14 0.85
N SER A 269 -25.67 -13.26 0.17
CA SER A 269 -26.48 -13.56 -1.02
C SER A 269 -27.94 -13.69 -0.63
#